data_AF-A0A6J4BVJ2-F1
#
_entry.id   AF-A0A6J4BVJ2-F1
#
_cell.length_a   1.000
_cell.length_b   1.000
_cell.length_c   1.000
_cell.angle_alpha   90.00
_cell.angle_beta   90.00
_cell.angle_gamma   90.00
#
_symmetry.space_group_name_H-M   'P 1'
#
loop_
_entity.id
_entity.type
_entity.pdbx_description
1 polymer ?
#
loop_
_entity_poly.entity_id
_entity_poly.type
_entity_poly.pdbx_seq_one_letter_code
_entity_poly.pdbx_strand_id
1 'polypeptide(L)' 'MLKTMWNMPARLMRENAANDDEADAEDALASGSLQEMVEAFDEYDDAEAQNLFITCAGRDRPITWTEVRDLRRS' A
#
# COMPACT_ATOMS: atom_id res chain seq x y z
N MET A 1 16.21 -8.37 -8.08
CA MET A 1 16.18 -7.04 -7.43
C MET A 1 14.81 -6.69 -6.81
N LEU A 2 13.69 -7.30 -7.23
CA LEU A 2 12.41 -7.13 -6.52
C LEU A 2 12.39 -7.76 -5.11
N LYS A 3 13.07 -8.89 -4.91
CA LYS A 3 13.06 -9.63 -3.63
C LYS A 3 13.54 -8.84 -2.41
N THR A 4 14.36 -7.80 -2.61
CA THR A 4 14.84 -6.90 -1.54
C THR A 4 13.79 -5.86 -1.14
N MET A 5 12.85 -5.52 -2.04
CA MET A 5 11.76 -4.57 -1.76
C MET A 5 10.65 -5.18 -0.90
N TRP A 6 10.50 -6.52 -0.90
CA TRP A 6 9.44 -7.21 -0.16
C TRP A 6 9.60 -7.08 1.36
N ASN A 7 10.84 -7.01 1.85
CA ASN A 7 11.17 -6.81 3.26
C ASN A 7 11.27 -5.34 3.68
N MET A 8 11.04 -4.39 2.78
CA MET A 8 11.08 -2.97 3.16
C MET A 8 9.85 -2.61 3.99
N PRO A 9 10.02 -1.73 4.99
CA PRO A 9 8.89 -1.27 5.77
C PRO A 9 7.94 -0.47 4.87
N ALA A 10 6.68 -0.85 4.92
CA ALA A 10 5.59 -0.33 4.13
C ALA A 10 4.37 -0.07 5.01
N ARG A 11 3.52 0.84 4.55
CA ARG A 11 2.28 1.21 5.22
C ARG A 11 1.14 1.19 4.21
N LEU A 12 0.07 0.50 4.56
CA LEU A 12 -1.18 0.51 3.82
C LEU A 12 -1.99 1.73 4.28
N MET A 13 -2.36 2.57 3.33
CA MET A 13 -3.15 3.77 3.59
C MET A 13 -4.40 3.75 2.72
N ARG A 14 -5.48 4.32 3.22
CA ARG A 14 -6.71 4.54 2.46
C ARG A 14 -6.71 5.94 1.88
N GLU A 15 -7.04 6.05 0.60
CA GLU A 15 -7.36 7.30 -0.08
C GLU A 15 -8.72 7.77 0.45
N ASN A 16 -8.71 8.37 1.63
CA ASN A 16 -9.87 9.09 2.12
C ASN A 16 -9.99 10.36 1.27
N ALA A 17 -11.04 10.46 0.47
CA ALA A 17 -11.29 11.51 -0.51
C ALA A 17 -11.65 12.88 0.13
N ALA A 18 -11.00 13.27 1.21
CA ALA A 18 -11.25 14.52 1.91
C ALA A 18 -9.94 15.18 2.36
N ASN A 19 -9.50 16.14 1.54
CA ASN A 19 -8.54 17.21 1.82
C ASN A 19 -7.06 16.83 2.03
N ASP A 20 -6.27 17.30 1.06
CA ASP A 20 -5.07 18.15 1.25
C ASP A 20 -4.81 18.58 2.72
N ASP A 21 -3.55 18.37 3.11
CA ASP A 21 -2.76 19.03 4.16
C ASP A 21 -2.51 18.38 5.53
N GLU A 22 -3.23 17.35 6.00
CA GLU A 22 -2.93 16.74 7.33
C GLU A 22 -3.13 15.21 7.43
N ALA A 23 -2.88 14.44 6.36
CA ALA A 23 -2.95 12.98 6.39
C ALA A 23 -1.70 12.32 7.01
N ASP A 24 -1.31 12.75 8.21
CA ASP A 24 -0.17 12.18 8.95
C ASP A 24 -0.68 11.14 9.96
N ALA A 25 -0.43 9.87 9.66
CA ALA A 25 -0.55 8.69 10.52
C ALA A 25 -1.95 8.15 10.92
N GLU A 26 -3.05 8.92 10.90
CA GLU A 26 -4.36 8.40 11.36
C GLU A 26 -5.10 7.51 10.34
N ASP A 27 -4.73 7.56 9.05
CA ASP A 27 -5.33 6.76 7.96
C ASP A 27 -4.52 5.50 7.58
N ALA A 28 -3.48 5.16 8.36
CA ALA A 28 -2.70 3.95 8.13
C ALA A 28 -3.46 2.71 8.64
N LEU A 29 -4.10 1.99 7.72
CA LEU A 29 -4.85 0.75 8.02
C LEU A 29 -3.94 -0.37 8.55
N ALA A 30 -2.72 -0.45 8.03
CA ALA A 30 -1.74 -1.44 8.45
C ALA A 30 -0.31 -0.94 8.20
N SER A 31 0.64 -1.50 8.93
CA SER A 31 2.07 -1.25 8.74
C SER A 31 2.85 -2.54 8.94
N GLY A 32 3.84 -2.80 8.08
CA GLY A 32 4.62 -4.02 8.11
C GLY A 32 5.64 -4.03 6.98
N SER A 33 6.02 -5.21 6.51
CA SER A 33 6.78 -5.33 5.27
C SER A 33 5.88 -5.12 4.04
N LEU A 34 6.45 -4.75 2.89
CA LEU A 34 5.70 -4.66 1.62
C LEU A 34 4.96 -5.97 1.32
N GLN A 35 5.58 -7.11 1.60
CA GLN A 35 4.93 -8.41 1.46
C GLN A 35 3.67 -8.52 2.34
N GLU A 36 3.80 -8.23 3.64
CA GLU A 36 2.67 -8.26 4.57
C GLU A 36 1.58 -7.27 4.17
N MET A 37 1.94 -6.10 3.63
CA MET A 37 0.95 -5.13 3.14
C MET A 37 0.23 -5.61 1.89
N VAL A 38 0.90 -6.31 0.97
CA VAL A 38 0.28 -6.91 -0.23
C VAL A 38 -0.66 -8.05 0.13
N GLU A 39 -0.31 -8.85 1.16
CA GLU A 39 -1.16 -9.89 1.74
C GLU A 39 -2.36 -9.28 2.46
N ALA A 40 -2.16 -8.26 3.32
CA ALA A 40 -3.24 -7.53 3.95
C ALA A 40 -4.16 -6.87 2.92
N PHE A 41 -3.62 -6.43 1.77
CA PHE A 41 -4.41 -5.92 0.65
C PHE A 41 -5.33 -6.98 0.03
N ASP A 42 -5.02 -8.28 0.16
CA ASP A 42 -5.84 -9.38 -0.36
C ASP A 42 -7.07 -9.63 0.51
N GLU A 43 -7.04 -9.20 1.77
CA GLU A 43 -8.19 -9.25 2.67
C GLU A 43 -9.27 -8.21 2.32
N TYR A 44 -8.96 -7.25 1.43
CA TYR A 44 -9.91 -6.23 0.94
C TYR A 44 -10.43 -6.58 -0.46
N ASP A 45 -11.74 -6.44 -0.65
CA ASP A 45 -12.40 -6.59 -1.97
C ASP A 45 -11.89 -5.57 -2.99
N ASP A 46 -11.96 -5.89 -4.29
CA ASP A 46 -11.53 -5.02 -5.40
C ASP A 46 -12.10 -3.58 -5.33
N ALA A 47 -13.29 -3.39 -4.75
CA ALA A 47 -13.91 -2.08 -4.59
C ALA A 47 -13.27 -1.25 -3.47
N GLU A 48 -12.94 -1.88 -2.34
CA GLU A 48 -12.24 -1.23 -1.23
C GLU A 48 -10.78 -0.99 -1.60
N ALA A 49 -10.15 -2.01 -2.18
CA ALA A 49 -8.79 -2.04 -2.68
C ALA A 49 -8.46 -0.91 -3.67
N GLN A 50 -9.41 -0.48 -4.50
CA GLN A 50 -9.22 0.65 -5.43
C GLN A 50 -8.94 1.97 -4.72
N ASN A 51 -9.44 2.15 -3.49
CA ASN A 51 -9.20 3.33 -2.67
C ASN A 51 -8.03 3.13 -1.70
N LEU A 52 -7.16 2.14 -1.92
CA LEU A 52 -6.02 1.86 -1.05
C LEU A 52 -4.70 2.04 -1.82
N PHE A 53 -3.67 2.48 -1.11
CA PHE A 53 -2.31 2.59 -1.64
C PHE A 53 -1.28 2.18 -0.57
N ILE A 54 -0.15 1.64 -1.02
CA ILE A 54 0.94 1.23 -0.13
C ILE A 54 2.09 2.23 -0.27
N THR A 55 2.49 2.87 0.82
CA THR A 55 3.73 3.64 0.87
C THR A 55 4.88 2.73 1.33
N CYS A 56 6.04 2.77 0.68
CA CYS A 56 7.17 1.91 1.01
C CYS A 56 8.43 2.74 1.23
N ALA A 57 9.15 2.47 2.32
CA ALA A 57 10.38 3.17 2.65
C ALA A 57 11.46 2.88 1.61
N GLY A 58 11.86 3.89 0.85
CA GLY A 58 12.80 3.75 -0.27
C GLY A 58 12.18 3.93 -1.64
N ARG A 59 10.85 4.13 -1.73
CA ARG A 59 10.16 4.55 -2.95
C ARG A 59 9.60 5.96 -2.76
N ASP A 60 9.92 6.84 -3.71
CA ASP A 60 9.45 8.24 -3.75
C ASP A 60 7.94 8.34 -4.05
N ARG A 61 7.37 7.28 -4.65
CA ARG A 61 5.96 7.22 -5.03
C ARG A 61 5.22 6.08 -4.31
N PRO A 62 3.96 6.29 -3.90
CA PRO A 62 3.11 5.21 -3.40
C PRO A 62 2.86 4.15 -4.47
N ILE A 63 2.67 2.92 -4.03
CA ILE A 63 2.29 1.76 -4.85
C ILE A 63 0.77 1.71 -4.87
N THR A 64 0.20 1.91 -6.05
CA THR A 64 -1.24 1.85 -6.26
C THR A 64 -1.74 0.41 -6.34
N TRP A 65 -3.04 0.20 -6.15
CA TRP A 65 -3.66 -1.12 -6.32
C TRP A 65 -3.32 -1.79 -7.66
N THR A 66 -3.27 -1.02 -8.75
CA THR A 66 -2.92 -1.54 -10.07
C THR A 66 -1.52 -2.16 -10.08
N GLU A 67 -0.55 -1.51 -9.41
CA GLU A 67 0.80 -2.06 -9.29
C GLU A 67 0.85 -3.26 -8.33
N VAL A 68 0.07 -3.26 -7.25
CA VAL A 68 -0.05 -4.43 -6.36
C VAL A 68 -0.60 -5.63 -7.13
N ARG A 69 -1.63 -5.41 -7.95
CA ARG A 69 -2.23 -6.44 -8.80
C ARG A 69 -1.26 -6.98 -9.85
N ASP A 70 -0.42 -6.11 -10.42
CA ASP A 70 0.63 -6.52 -11.35
C ASP A 70 1.74 -7.34 -10.65
N LEU A 71 2.13 -6.92 -9.44
CA LEU A 71 3.08 -7.65 -8.58
C LEU A 71 2.58 -9.03 -8.18
N ARG A 72 1.27 -9.22 -7.97
CA ARG A 72 0.67 -10.54 -7.71
C ARG A 72 0.74 -11.49 -8.90
N ARG A 73 0.86 -10.95 -10.12
CA ARG A 73 0.76 -11.71 -11.37
C ARG A 73 2.11 -12.11 -11.96
N SER A 74 3.21 -11.58 -11.42
CA SER A 74 4.60 -11.81 -11.84
C SER A 74 5.30 -12.85 -10.97
#